data_AF-A0A1H1N7W7-F1
#
_entry.id   AF-A0A1H1N7W7-F1
#
_cell.length_a   1.000
_cell.length_b   1.000
_cell.length_c   1.000
_cell.angle_alpha   90.00
_cell.angle_beta   90.00
_cell.angle_gamma   90.00
#
_symmetry.space_group_name_H-M   'P 1'
#
loop_
_entity.id
_entity.type
_entity.pdbx_description
1 polymer ?
#
loop_
_entity_poly.entity_id
_entity_poly.type
_entity_poly.pdbx_seq_one_letter_code
_entity_poly.pdbx_strand_id
1 'polypeptide(L)' 'MSHKVKIFLIYFVSFIVIFTIVRYLIGLIIPQMEHLYLMITAAIITVVLSPRLDKDQNGRYVLKSVFRKEPLIK' A
#
# COMPACT_ATOMS: atom_id res chain seq x y z
N MET A 1 -5.37 3.45 -21.30
CA MET A 1 -4.35 3.22 -20.24
C MET A 1 -4.09 1.73 -20.08
N SER A 2 -2.81 1.33 -20.05
CA SER A 2 -2.40 -0.06 -19.75
C SER A 2 -2.91 -0.49 -18.37
N HIS A 3 -3.28 -1.77 -18.23
CA HIS A 3 -3.77 -2.36 -16.98
C HIS A 3 -2.83 -2.10 -15.80
N LYS A 4 -1.51 -2.11 -16.05
CA LYS A 4 -0.46 -1.81 -15.07
C LYS A 4 -0.59 -0.38 -14.49
N VAL A 5 -0.91 0.60 -15.35
CA VAL A 5 -1.04 2.00 -14.96
C VAL A 5 -2.29 2.23 -14.11
N LYS A 6 -3.42 1.57 -14.45
CA LYS A 6 -4.63 1.63 -13.62
C LYS A 6 -4.39 1.07 -12.22
N ILE A 7 -3.73 -0.08 -12.13
CA ILE A 7 -3.41 -0.71 -10.84
C ILE A 7 -2.51 0.23 -10.02
N PHE A 8 -1.43 0.74 -10.62
CA PHE A 8 -0.54 1.69 -9.96
C PHE A 8 -1.28 2.92 -9.43
N LEU A 9 -2.18 3.51 -10.23
CA LEU A 9 -2.95 4.68 -9.83
C LEU A 9 -3.84 4.38 -8.61
N ILE A 10 -4.50 3.22 -8.57
CA ILE A 10 -5.32 2.80 -7.43
C ILE A 10 -4.47 2.66 -6.17
N TYR A 11 -3.29 2.03 -6.28
CA TYR A 11 -2.35 1.91 -5.16
C TYR A 11 -1.87 3.27 -4.65
N PHE A 12 -1.52 4.15 -5.58
CA PHE A 12 -1.00 5.47 -5.26
C PHE A 12 -2.05 6.34 -4.57
N VAL A 13 -3.29 6.34 -5.08
CA VAL A 13 -4.40 7.08 -4.44
C VAL A 13 -4.73 6.49 -3.07
N SER A 14 -4.78 5.16 -2.94
CA SER A 14 -5.02 4.50 -1.65
C SER A 14 -3.93 4.82 -0.63
N PHE A 15 -2.67 4.84 -1.06
CA PHE A 15 -1.53 5.25 -0.25
C PHE A 15 -1.69 6.68 0.27
N ILE A 16 -2.01 7.64 -0.61
CA ILE A 16 -2.18 9.05 -0.23
C ILE A 16 -3.30 9.20 0.80
N VAL A 17 -4.44 8.54 0.60
CA VAL A 17 -5.59 8.64 1.51
C VAL A 17 -5.22 8.09 2.89
N ILE A 18 -4.68 6.88 2.96
CA ILE A 18 -4.30 6.24 4.23
C ILE A 18 -3.21 7.06 4.93
N PHE A 19 -2.17 7.49 4.19
CA PHE A 19 -1.09 8.29 4.73
C PHE A 19 -1.60 9.62 5.32
N THR A 20 -2.51 10.30 4.63
CA THR A 20 -3.08 11.57 5.09
C THR A 20 -3.91 11.39 6.36
N ILE A 21 -4.75 10.34 6.42
CA ILE A 21 -5.55 10.03 7.61
C ILE A 21 -4.65 9.74 8.81
N VAL A 22 -3.64 8.87 8.64
CA VAL A 22 -2.76 8.50 9.74
C VAL A 22 -1.91 9.69 10.20
N ARG A 23 -1.42 10.52 9.26
CA ARG A 23 -0.74 11.79 9.60
C ARG A 23 -1.62 12.69 10.47
N TYR A 24 -2.88 12.87 10.09
CA TYR A 24 -3.81 13.72 10.84
C TYR A 24 -4.06 13.18 12.26
N LEU A 25 -4.27 11.87 12.39
CA LEU A 25 -4.47 11.23 13.69
C LEU A 25 -3.24 11.34 14.61
N ILE A 26 -2.04 11.16 14.06
CA ILE A 26 -0.79 11.26 14.84
C ILE A 26 -0.57 12.70 15.32
N GLY A 27 -0.81 13.70 14.47
CA GLY A 27 -0.68 15.12 14.83
C GLY A 27 -1.61 15.54 15.96
N LEU A 28 -2.78 14.90 16.11
CA LEU A 28 -3.71 15.15 17.21
C LEU A 28 -3.26 14.56 18.55
N ILE A 29 -2.47 13.48 18.55
CA ILE A 29 -2.15 12.71 19.76
C ILE A 29 -0.80 13.16 20.35
N ILE A 30 0.22 13.43 19.53
CA ILE A 30 1.58 13.76 20.01
C ILE A 30 2.24 14.83 19.10
N PRO A 31 2.09 16.13 19.41
CA PRO A 31 2.56 17.22 18.55
C PRO A 31 4.10 17.38 18.50
N GLN A 32 4.87 16.67 19.33
CA GLN A 32 6.32 16.88 19.48
C GLN A 32 7.19 15.87 18.72
N MET A 33 6.59 14.82 18.13
CA MET A 33 7.31 13.71 17.49
C MET A 33 6.86 13.45 16.04
N GLU A 34 6.29 14.47 15.38
CA GLU A 34 5.64 14.33 14.08
C GLU A 34 6.54 13.68 13.01
N HIS A 35 7.81 14.08 12.92
CA HIS A 35 8.72 13.60 11.88
C HIS A 35 9.07 12.11 12.00
N LEU A 36 9.33 11.62 13.21
CA LEU A 36 9.70 10.21 13.45
C LEU A 36 8.52 9.29 13.13
N TYR A 37 7.33 9.66 13.61
CA TYR A 37 6.11 8.88 13.38
C TYR A 37 5.65 8.93 11.92
N LEU A 38 5.81 10.07 11.23
CA LEU A 38 5.54 10.15 9.79
C LEU A 38 6.41 9.18 8.98
N MET A 39 7.69 9.07 9.34
CA MET A 39 8.63 8.17 8.66
C MET A 39 8.26 6.70 8.91
N ILE A 40 7.96 6.34 10.16
CA ILE A 40 7.53 4.97 10.54
C ILE A 40 6.21 4.62 9.86
N THR A 41 5.25 5.55 9.85
CA THR A 41 3.94 5.35 9.21
C THR A 41 4.07 5.17 7.71
N ALA A 42 4.87 6.01 7.03
CA ALA A 42 5.15 5.85 5.62
C ALA A 42 5.79 4.50 5.32
N ALA A 43 6.74 4.06 6.15
CA ALA A 43 7.39 2.75 6.00
C ALA A 43 6.38 1.60 6.15
N ILE A 44 5.53 1.62 7.17
CA ILE A 44 4.50 0.59 7.40
C ILE A 44 3.50 0.55 6.25
N ILE A 45 2.97 1.70 5.84
CA ILE A 45 2.00 1.79 4.74
C ILE A 45 2.64 1.27 3.44
N THR A 46 3.89 1.65 3.17
CA THR A 46 4.62 1.17 1.98
C THR A 46 4.81 -0.34 2.02
N VAL A 47 5.18 -0.93 3.16
CA VAL A 47 5.33 -2.38 3.31
C VAL A 47 3.98 -3.09 3.09
N VAL A 48 2.89 -2.57 3.66
CA VAL A 48 1.56 -3.19 3.56
C VAL A 48 0.99 -3.09 2.14
N LEU A 49 1.16 -1.95 1.47
CA LEU A 49 0.67 -1.72 0.10
C LEU A 49 1.64 -2.22 -0.97
N SER A 50 2.87 -2.60 -0.61
CA SER A 50 3.84 -3.07 -1.58
C SER A 50 3.30 -4.31 -2.30
N PRO A 51 3.27 -4.31 -3.65
CA PRO A 51 2.82 -5.47 -4.40
C PRO A 51 3.79 -6.63 -4.12
N ARG A 52 3.24 -7.75 -3.66
CA ARG A 52 4.06 -8.93 -3.34
C ARG A 52 4.49 -9.61 -4.63
N LEU A 53 5.77 -9.94 -4.69
CA LEU A 53 6.35 -10.78 -5.73
C LEU A 53 6.01 -12.23 -5.41
N ASP A 54 5.07 -12.79 -6.17
CA ASP A 54 4.60 -14.16 -5.97
C ASP A 54 4.95 -15.01 -7.19
N LYS A 55 5.27 -16.29 -6.96
CA LYS A 55 5.58 -17.21 -8.06
C LYS A 55 4.29 -17.82 -8.58
N ASP A 56 4.05 -17.62 -9.87
CA ASP A 56 2.98 -18.31 -10.60
C ASP A 56 3.30 -19.82 -10.70
N GLN A 57 2.28 -20.64 -10.95
CA GLN A 57 2.38 -22.11 -11.06
C GLN A 57 3.35 -22.56 -12.17
N ASN A 58 3.64 -21.68 -13.13
CA ASN A 58 4.61 -21.89 -14.21
C ASN A 58 6.02 -21.35 -13.88
N GLY A 59 6.31 -21.02 -12.62
CA GLY A 59 7.62 -20.56 -12.15
C GLY A 59 7.98 -19.11 -12.50
N ARG A 60 7.05 -18.34 -13.08
CA ARG A 60 7.25 -16.92 -13.40
C ARG A 60 6.90 -16.02 -12.22
N TYR A 61 7.70 -15.00 -11.98
CA TYR A 61 7.45 -14.00 -10.95
C TYR A 61 6.38 -13.00 -11.40
N VAL A 62 5.27 -12.91 -10.67
CA VAL A 62 4.16 -12.00 -10.97
C VAL A 62 3.94 -11.08 -9.76
N LEU A 63 3.84 -9.78 -10.03
CA LEU A 63 3.45 -8.79 -9.02
C LEU A 63 1.95 -8.96 -8.72
N LYS A 64 1.64 -9.63 -7.61
CA LYS A 64 0.25 -9.77 -7.12
C LYS A 64 -0.13 -8.50 -6.34
N SER A 65 -1.20 -7.88 -6.81
CA SER A 65 -1.87 -6.76 -6.17
C SER A 65 -2.54 -7.23 -4.86
N VAL A 66 -2.21 -6.61 -3.73
CA VAL A 66 -2.90 -6.72 -2.42
C VAL A 66 -4.42 -6.48 -2.52
N PHE A 67 -4.89 -5.59 -3.40
CA PHE A 67 -6.32 -5.34 -3.64
C PHE A 67 -6.98 -6.34 -4.60
N ARG A 68 -6.24 -7.33 -5.11
CA ARG A 68 -6.83 -8.36 -5.96
C ARG A 68 -7.71 -9.23 -5.08
N LYS A 69 -9.03 -9.06 -5.18
CA LYS A 69 -10.00 -10.04 -4.66
C LYS A 69 -9.66 -11.39 -5.30
N GLU A 70 -9.02 -12.28 -4.55
CA GLU A 70 -8.95 -13.68 -4.94
C GLU A 70 -10.38 -14.22 -4.91
N PRO A 71 -10.89 -14.85 -5.98
CA PRO A 71 -12.15 -15.56 -5.89
C PRO A 71 -11.96 -16.66 -4.84
N LEU A 72 -12.75 -16.57 -3.77
CA LEU A 72 -12.69 -17.46 -2.61
C LEU A 72 -13.03 -18.93 -2.96
N ILE A 73 -13.48 -19.21 -4.18
CA ILE A 73 -13.90 -20.55 -4.62
C ILE A 73 -13.50 -20.72 -6.09
N LYS A 74 -12.87 -21.85 -6.40
CA LYS A 74 -12.51 -22.32 -7.75
C LYS A 74 -13.58 -23.27 -8.26
#